data_AF-A0A8E6B6M4-F1
#
_entry.id   AF-A0A8E6B6M4-F1
#
_cell.length_a   1.000
_cell.length_b   1.000
_cell.length_c   1.000
_cell.angle_alpha   90.00
_cell.angle_beta   90.00
_cell.angle_gamma   90.00
#
_symmetry.space_group_name_H-M   'P 1'
#
loop_
_entity.id
_entity.type
_entity.pdbx_description
1 polymer ?
#
loop_
_entity_poly.entity_id
_entity_poly.type
_entity_poly.pdbx_seq_one_letter_code
_entity_poly.pdbx_strand_id
1 'polypeptide(L)'
;MVANILHEFGGRGIGTITGMILGGGLTFLVGRWRRRKERLSVIHGDARDTVVIHLHQVETREVINPNDGSIREVPDVVRIRALGQAEMRRVIPNGHLADILLHRAKSVTPTNTIISMEGIEGSYLLETLTGFVCDRTANAPFEHDLYVMAPCCEPKELSRHQPISIILIRKKHLLMFRDWKDVRMVKVEHSNEGARILTLMQMALRFDAEQERISLMRAEGKRVTYEETMYLLDLALDDRTASLPIKPIPWGRFEKVLLSLNLE
;
A
#
# COMPACT_ATOMS: atom_id res chain seq x y z
N MET A 1 34.56 61.98 -13.81
CA MET A 1 33.33 61.59 -13.07
C MET A 1 32.64 60.38 -13.69
N VAL A 2 32.35 60.36 -15.00
CA VAL A 2 31.68 59.22 -15.68
C VAL A 2 32.50 57.92 -15.66
N ALA A 3 33.84 58.00 -15.74
CA ALA A 3 34.73 56.83 -15.70
C ALA A 3 34.74 56.11 -14.33
N ASN A 4 34.54 56.83 -13.22
CA ASN A 4 34.48 56.22 -11.89
C ASN A 4 33.13 55.54 -11.63
N ILE A 5 32.03 56.07 -12.17
CA ILE A 5 30.70 55.45 -12.10
C ILE A 5 30.68 54.15 -12.92
N LEU A 6 31.30 54.12 -14.10
CA LEU A 6 31.45 52.90 -14.92
C LEU A 6 32.33 51.84 -14.25
N HIS A 7 33.34 52.24 -13.47
CA HIS A 7 34.22 51.31 -12.76
C HIS A 7 33.56 50.70 -11.50
N GLU A 8 32.71 51.48 -10.80
CA GLU A 8 31.89 50.99 -9.69
C GLU A 8 30.72 50.10 -10.15
N PHE A 9 30.10 50.42 -11.29
CA PHE A 9 29.08 49.54 -11.91
C PHE A 9 29.70 48.28 -12.53
N GLY A 10 30.92 48.35 -13.08
CA GLY A 10 31.62 47.21 -13.66
C GLY A 10 31.95 46.12 -12.65
N GLY A 11 32.45 46.48 -11.47
CA GLY A 11 32.83 45.49 -10.44
C GLY A 11 31.64 44.76 -9.80
N ARG A 12 30.56 45.49 -9.49
CA ARG A 12 29.37 44.92 -8.84
C ARG A 12 28.37 44.30 -9.84
N GLY A 13 28.29 44.84 -11.05
CA GLY A 13 27.44 44.32 -12.12
C GLY A 13 27.92 42.96 -12.65
N ILE A 14 29.24 42.81 -12.85
CA ILE A 14 29.81 41.54 -13.31
C ILE A 14 29.58 40.43 -12.29
N GLY A 15 29.82 40.68 -10.99
CA GLY A 15 29.58 39.68 -9.94
C GLY A 15 28.12 39.22 -9.88
N THR A 16 27.16 40.13 -10.10
CA THR A 16 25.73 39.80 -10.11
C THR A 16 25.36 38.95 -11.33
N ILE A 17 25.87 39.29 -12.52
CA ILE A 17 25.63 38.52 -13.76
C ILE A 17 26.28 37.13 -13.65
N THR A 18 27.52 37.05 -13.17
CA THR A 18 28.21 35.76 -12.95
C THR A 18 27.46 34.90 -11.94
N GLY A 19 26.99 35.50 -10.82
CA GLY A 19 26.17 34.82 -9.83
C GLY A 19 24.85 34.28 -10.40
N MET A 20 24.17 35.06 -11.24
CA MET A 20 22.94 34.63 -11.93
C MET A 20 23.19 33.49 -12.92
N ILE A 21 24.27 33.56 -13.70
CA ILE A 21 24.62 32.50 -14.66
C ILE A 21 24.98 31.21 -13.92
N LEU A 22 25.81 31.29 -12.87
CA LEU A 22 26.20 30.13 -12.07
C LEU A 22 25.00 29.54 -11.32
N GLY A 23 24.18 30.37 -10.68
CA GLY A 23 22.97 29.94 -9.97
C GLY A 23 21.93 29.34 -10.92
N GLY A 24 21.72 29.97 -12.08
CA GLY A 24 20.84 29.45 -13.14
C GLY A 24 21.35 28.14 -13.72
N GLY A 25 22.65 28.04 -13.99
CA GLY A 25 23.30 26.83 -14.46
C GLY A 25 23.19 25.68 -13.46
N LEU A 26 23.46 25.93 -12.18
CA LEU A 26 23.32 24.94 -11.11
C LEU A 26 21.86 24.46 -10.98
N THR A 27 20.90 25.39 -10.97
CA THR A 27 19.47 25.07 -10.90
C THR A 27 19.03 24.25 -12.11
N PHE A 28 19.50 24.60 -13.31
CA PHE A 28 19.24 23.85 -14.54
C PHE A 28 19.81 22.43 -14.48
N LEU A 29 21.05 22.26 -14.02
CA LEU A 29 21.69 20.95 -13.89
C LEU A 29 20.96 20.07 -12.87
N VAL A 30 20.62 20.60 -11.70
CA VAL A 30 19.85 19.90 -10.67
C VAL A 30 18.47 19.53 -11.20
N GLY A 31 17.78 20.45 -11.86
CA GLY A 31 16.47 20.20 -12.47
C GLY A 31 16.52 19.12 -13.56
N ARG A 32 17.54 19.16 -14.43
CA ARG A 32 17.73 18.15 -15.48
C ARG A 32 18.09 16.78 -14.92
N TRP A 33 18.92 16.73 -13.87
CA TRP A 33 19.24 15.48 -13.17
C TRP A 33 18.00 14.86 -12.51
N ARG A 34 17.21 15.69 -11.82
CA ARG A 34 15.95 15.26 -11.20
C ARG A 34 14.96 14.69 -12.22
N ARG A 35 14.73 15.40 -13.34
CA ARG A 35 13.86 14.90 -14.43
C ARG A 35 14.36 13.59 -15.03
N ARG A 36 15.68 13.43 -15.15
CA ARG A 36 16.27 12.17 -15.63
C ARG A 36 16.03 11.03 -14.64
N LYS A 37 16.17 11.28 -13.35
CA LYS A 37 15.87 10.31 -12.28
C LYS A 37 14.39 9.91 -12.28
N GLU A 38 13.49 10.89 -12.37
CA GLU A 38 12.03 10.65 -12.46
C GLU A 38 11.69 9.81 -13.71
N ARG A 39 12.24 10.15 -14.87
CA ARG A 39 12.07 9.35 -16.10
C ARG A 39 12.58 7.92 -15.94
N LEU A 40 13.74 7.74 -15.30
CA LEU A 40 14.27 6.40 -15.03
C LEU A 40 13.33 5.63 -14.10
N SER A 41 12.77 6.26 -13.05
CA SER A 41 11.79 5.61 -12.16
C SER A 41 10.60 5.07 -12.93
N VAL A 42 10.01 5.89 -13.81
CA VAL A 42 8.89 5.51 -14.68
C VAL A 42 9.26 4.34 -15.60
N ILE A 43 10.43 4.37 -16.24
CA ILE A 43 10.88 3.28 -17.13
C ILE A 43 11.06 1.97 -16.36
N HIS A 44 11.57 2.03 -15.13
CA HIS A 44 11.80 0.86 -14.29
C HIS A 44 10.52 0.37 -13.56
N GLY A 45 9.39 1.06 -13.72
CA GLY A 45 8.13 0.73 -13.06
C GLY A 45 8.16 0.92 -11.53
N ASP A 46 9.17 1.62 -11.02
CA ASP A 46 9.30 1.92 -9.59
C ASP A 46 8.38 3.11 -9.27
N ALA A 47 7.19 2.77 -8.78
CA ALA A 47 6.13 3.71 -8.40
C ALA A 47 5.98 3.80 -6.86
N ARG A 48 7.01 3.39 -6.10
CA ARG A 48 7.01 3.45 -4.63
C ARG A 48 7.02 4.86 -4.05
N ASP A 49 7.16 5.86 -4.92
CA ASP A 49 6.96 7.27 -4.58
C ASP A 49 5.47 7.66 -4.54
N THR A 50 4.56 6.74 -4.86
CA THR A 50 3.11 6.91 -4.81
C THR A 50 2.51 5.92 -3.82
N VAL A 51 1.59 6.43 -2.98
CA VAL A 51 0.77 5.63 -2.09
C VAL A 51 -0.66 5.61 -2.63
N VAL A 52 -1.24 4.43 -2.78
CA VAL A 52 -2.58 4.21 -3.33
C VAL A 52 -3.44 3.49 -2.29
N ILE A 53 -4.69 3.92 -2.13
CA ILE A 53 -5.66 3.25 -1.26
C ILE A 53 -6.51 2.30 -2.10
N HIS A 54 -6.47 1.02 -1.77
CA HIS A 54 -7.21 -0.04 -2.45
C HIS A 54 -8.26 -0.66 -1.53
N LEU A 55 -9.52 -0.42 -1.82
CA LEU A 55 -10.65 -1.12 -1.22
C LEU A 55 -10.84 -2.48 -1.92
N HIS A 56 -10.79 -3.55 -1.14
CA HIS A 56 -11.03 -4.91 -1.59
C HIS A 56 -12.46 -5.28 -1.23
N GLN A 57 -13.33 -5.26 -2.24
CA GLN A 57 -14.71 -5.70 -2.15
C GLN A 57 -14.74 -7.21 -2.41
N VAL A 58 -15.47 -7.95 -1.58
CA VAL A 58 -15.56 -9.41 -1.68
C VAL A 58 -17.03 -9.77 -1.81
N GLU A 59 -17.36 -10.46 -2.90
CA GLU A 59 -18.67 -11.10 -3.08
C GLU A 59 -18.54 -12.54 -2.57
N THR A 60 -19.51 -12.97 -1.78
CA THR A 60 -19.53 -14.30 -1.17
C THR A 60 -20.43 -15.26 -1.95
N ARG A 61 -20.15 -16.55 -1.81
CA ARG A 61 -21.06 -17.63 -2.20
C ARG A 61 -21.27 -18.56 -1.02
N GLU A 62 -22.45 -19.14 -0.94
CA GLU A 62 -22.77 -20.15 0.05
C GLU A 62 -22.23 -21.52 -0.39
N VAL A 63 -21.60 -22.23 0.54
CA VAL A 63 -21.13 -23.60 0.38
C VAL A 63 -21.68 -24.43 1.53
N ILE A 64 -22.27 -25.57 1.20
CA ILE A 64 -22.74 -26.54 2.19
C ILE A 64 -21.55 -27.36 2.64
N ASN A 65 -21.28 -27.36 3.95
CA ASN A 65 -20.25 -28.18 4.54
C ASN A 65 -20.69 -29.66 4.50
N PRO A 66 -19.92 -30.54 3.85
CA PRO A 66 -20.32 -31.93 3.66
C PRO A 66 -20.41 -32.73 4.97
N ASN A 67 -19.77 -32.27 6.05
CA ASN A 67 -19.69 -33.03 7.31
C ASN A 67 -20.91 -32.81 8.22
N ASP A 68 -21.48 -31.60 8.23
CA ASP A 68 -22.55 -31.21 9.16
C ASP A 68 -23.77 -30.58 8.47
N GLY A 69 -23.72 -30.38 7.15
CA GLY A 69 -24.78 -29.73 6.38
C GLY A 69 -24.90 -28.23 6.64
N SER A 70 -24.00 -27.62 7.42
CA SER A 70 -24.01 -26.19 7.69
C SER A 70 -23.71 -25.38 6.44
N ILE A 71 -24.39 -24.24 6.30
CA ILE A 71 -24.11 -23.29 5.23
C ILE A 71 -23.00 -22.36 5.71
N ARG A 72 -21.91 -22.29 4.93
CA ARG A 72 -20.79 -21.38 5.16
C ARG A 72 -20.60 -20.47 3.97
N GLU A 73 -20.41 -19.19 4.23
CA GLU A 73 -20.00 -18.23 3.20
C GLU A 73 -18.50 -18.36 2.90
N VAL A 74 -18.16 -18.38 1.61
CA VAL A 74 -16.78 -18.40 1.11
C VAL A 74 -16.60 -17.29 0.08
N PRO A 75 -15.37 -16.80 -0.18
CA PRO A 75 -15.17 -15.76 -1.16
C PRO A 75 -15.36 -16.34 -2.57
N ASP A 76 -16.14 -15.67 -3.43
CA ASP A 76 -16.29 -16.02 -4.84
C ASP A 76 -15.59 -15.02 -5.75
N VAL A 77 -15.79 -13.72 -5.52
CA VAL A 77 -15.23 -12.66 -6.35
C VAL A 77 -14.53 -11.64 -5.48
N VAL A 78 -13.33 -11.22 -5.89
CA VAL A 78 -12.65 -10.06 -5.32
C VAL A 78 -12.54 -8.97 -6.38
N ARG A 79 -12.95 -7.76 -5.99
CA ARG A 79 -12.82 -6.54 -6.80
C ARG A 79 -11.97 -5.53 -6.07
N ILE A 80 -11.04 -4.91 -6.78
CA ILE A 80 -10.13 -3.92 -6.22
C ILE A 80 -10.53 -2.55 -6.74
N ARG A 81 -10.91 -1.64 -5.84
CA ARG A 81 -11.26 -0.25 -6.15
C ARG A 81 -10.21 0.69 -5.59
N ALA A 82 -9.67 1.57 -6.43
CA ALA A 82 -8.83 2.66 -5.96
C ALA A 82 -9.71 3.77 -5.35
N LEU A 83 -9.53 4.07 -4.07
CA LEU A 83 -10.24 5.16 -3.39
C LEU A 83 -9.50 6.50 -3.52
N GLY A 84 -8.19 6.44 -3.78
CA GLY A 84 -7.38 7.63 -3.96
C GLY A 84 -5.91 7.29 -4.00
N GLN A 85 -5.12 8.26 -4.47
CA GLN A 85 -3.67 8.18 -4.45
C GLN A 85 -3.05 9.54 -4.17
N ALA A 86 -1.81 9.51 -3.68
CA ALA A 86 -0.99 10.70 -3.50
C ALA A 86 0.50 10.33 -3.51
N GLU A 87 1.35 11.31 -3.78
CA GLU A 87 2.80 11.17 -3.63
C GLU A 87 3.17 10.93 -2.16
N MET A 88 4.18 10.09 -1.93
CA MET A 88 4.70 9.70 -0.62
C MET A 88 4.91 10.89 0.31
N ARG A 89 5.55 11.95 -0.17
CA ARG A 89 5.83 13.18 0.60
C ARG A 89 4.58 13.93 1.07
N ARG A 90 3.43 13.72 0.43
CA ARG A 90 2.14 14.32 0.82
C ARG A 90 1.42 13.44 1.85
N VAL A 91 1.60 12.13 1.74
CA VAL A 91 1.02 11.15 2.67
C VAL A 91 1.80 11.13 3.98
N ILE A 92 3.13 11.13 3.91
CA ILE A 92 4.04 11.11 5.06
C ILE A 92 4.96 12.34 4.94
N PRO A 93 4.59 13.47 5.56
CA PRO A 93 5.38 14.70 5.51
C PRO A 93 6.73 14.58 6.22
N ASN A 94 6.83 13.69 7.21
CA ASN A 94 8.08 13.42 7.90
C ASN A 94 9.02 12.61 7.00
N GLY A 95 10.09 13.24 6.50
CA GLY A 95 11.03 12.62 5.58
C GLY A 95 11.71 11.35 6.13
N HIS A 96 11.98 11.30 7.44
CA HIS A 96 12.56 10.12 8.07
C HIS A 96 11.59 8.92 8.04
N LEU A 97 10.32 9.14 8.39
CA LEU A 97 9.30 8.09 8.32
C LEU A 97 9.05 7.64 6.87
N ALA A 98 9.05 8.58 5.92
CA ALA A 98 8.91 8.25 4.50
C ALA A 98 10.06 7.36 3.99
N ASP A 99 11.30 7.66 4.41
CA ASP A 99 12.48 6.85 4.08
C ASP A 99 12.40 5.45 4.72
N ILE A 100 11.93 5.34 5.97
CA ILE A 100 11.68 4.05 6.63
C ILE A 100 10.65 3.25 5.86
N LEU A 101 9.51 3.84 5.52
CA LEU A 101 8.47 3.13 4.78
C LEU A 101 8.99 2.64 3.42
N LEU A 102 9.72 3.50 2.70
CA LEU A 102 10.30 3.15 1.41
C LEU A 102 11.36 2.03 1.54
N HIS A 103 12.17 2.07 2.60
CA HIS A 103 13.13 1.01 2.89
C HIS A 103 12.41 -0.32 3.16
N ARG A 104 11.42 -0.33 4.05
CA ARG A 104 10.62 -1.53 4.37
C ARG A 104 9.86 -2.05 3.14
N ALA A 105 9.35 -1.16 2.27
CA ALA A 105 8.70 -1.51 1.00
C ALA A 105 9.64 -2.09 -0.06
N LYS A 106 10.96 -1.92 0.07
CA LYS A 106 11.95 -2.57 -0.79
C LYS A 106 12.34 -3.96 -0.28
N SER A 107 12.11 -4.22 1.01
CA SER A 107 12.43 -5.48 1.68
C SER A 107 11.30 -6.51 1.60
N VAL A 108 10.15 -6.16 1.03
CA VAL A 108 9.03 -7.08 0.76
C VAL A 108 9.46 -8.17 -0.24
N THR A 109 8.93 -9.37 -0.05
CA THR A 109 9.22 -10.55 -0.89
C THR A 109 7.92 -11.10 -1.49
N PRO A 110 8.00 -12.01 -2.48
CA PRO A 110 6.79 -12.62 -3.03
C PRO A 110 5.96 -13.41 -2.01
N THR A 111 6.62 -13.89 -0.95
CA THR A 111 6.01 -14.61 0.19
C THR A 111 5.67 -13.72 1.38
N ASN A 112 6.00 -12.43 1.30
CA ASN A 112 5.71 -11.45 2.33
C ASN A 112 5.57 -10.07 1.69
N THR A 113 4.38 -9.78 1.20
CA THR A 113 4.08 -8.53 0.48
C THR A 113 3.61 -7.40 1.40
N ILE A 114 3.31 -7.70 2.66
CA ILE A 114 2.91 -6.70 3.66
C ILE A 114 4.16 -5.99 4.17
N ILE A 115 4.12 -4.66 4.16
CA ILE A 115 5.22 -3.85 4.65
C ILE A 115 5.19 -3.92 6.17
N SER A 116 6.30 -4.31 6.80
CA SER A 116 6.36 -4.40 8.27
C SER A 116 6.06 -3.04 8.92
N MET A 117 5.15 -3.06 9.89
CA MET A 117 4.80 -1.92 10.75
C MET A 117 5.20 -2.16 12.20
N GLU A 118 6.19 -3.03 12.41
CA GLU A 118 6.72 -3.31 13.75
C GLU A 118 7.48 -2.11 14.31
N GLY A 119 7.40 -1.98 15.64
CA GLY A 119 8.11 -0.98 16.42
C GLY A 119 7.49 0.41 16.37
N ILE A 120 8.17 1.36 17.02
CA ILE A 120 7.71 2.73 17.23
C ILE A 120 7.42 3.42 15.90
N GLU A 121 8.36 3.35 14.96
CA GLU A 121 8.23 3.99 13.65
C GLU A 121 7.10 3.39 12.83
N GLY A 122 6.87 2.09 12.95
CA GLY A 122 5.76 1.40 12.30
C GLY A 122 4.40 1.85 12.81
N SER A 123 4.27 2.07 14.12
CA SER A 123 3.04 2.61 14.70
C SER A 123 2.77 4.06 14.29
N TYR A 124 3.79 4.93 14.28
CA TYR A 124 3.64 6.29 13.74
C TYR A 124 3.28 6.31 12.25
N LEU A 125 3.83 5.36 11.48
CA LEU A 125 3.45 5.17 10.08
C LEU A 125 1.99 4.76 9.96
N LEU A 126 1.52 3.79 10.74
CA LEU A 126 0.12 3.38 10.74
C LEU A 126 -0.82 4.55 11.07
N GLU A 127 -0.53 5.33 12.11
CA GLU A 127 -1.31 6.51 12.48
C GLU A 127 -1.36 7.54 11.32
N THR A 128 -0.22 7.80 10.69
CA THR A 128 -0.13 8.72 9.54
C THR A 128 -0.95 8.21 8.35
N LEU A 129 -0.84 6.92 8.03
CA LEU A 129 -1.57 6.28 6.94
C LEU A 129 -3.08 6.26 7.23
N THR A 130 -3.49 6.10 8.48
CA THR A 130 -4.89 6.21 8.90
C THR A 130 -5.43 7.61 8.64
N GLY A 131 -4.69 8.66 9.00
CA GLY A 131 -5.08 10.03 8.69
C GLY A 131 -5.31 10.24 7.19
N PHE A 132 -4.42 9.71 6.35
CA PHE A 132 -4.56 9.75 4.90
C PHE A 132 -5.76 8.95 4.37
N VAL A 133 -6.01 7.75 4.90
CA VAL A 133 -7.19 6.95 4.54
C VAL A 133 -8.46 7.69 4.90
N CYS A 134 -8.59 8.17 6.14
CA CYS A 134 -9.77 8.88 6.61
C CYS A 134 -10.04 10.14 5.78
N ASP A 135 -9.01 10.94 5.44
CA ASP A 135 -9.13 12.10 4.56
C ASP A 135 -9.74 11.76 3.18
N ARG A 136 -9.36 10.62 2.60
CA ARG A 136 -9.84 10.19 1.27
C ARG A 136 -11.14 9.40 1.27
N THR A 137 -11.58 8.96 2.44
CA THR A 137 -12.76 8.11 2.60
C THR A 137 -13.90 8.79 3.35
N ALA A 138 -13.68 10.02 3.83
CA ALA A 138 -14.61 10.71 4.73
C ALA A 138 -16.00 10.99 4.12
N ASN A 139 -17.01 10.81 5.00
CA ASN A 139 -18.35 11.43 4.98
C ASN A 139 -19.25 11.12 3.79
N ALA A 140 -19.18 9.92 3.25
CA ALA A 140 -20.23 9.43 2.38
C ALA A 140 -21.37 8.78 3.20
N PRO A 141 -22.64 8.89 2.79
CA PRO A 141 -23.80 8.37 3.53
C PRO A 141 -23.96 6.85 3.33
N PHE A 142 -22.93 6.08 3.69
CA PHE A 142 -22.93 4.62 3.64
C PHE A 142 -22.98 4.01 5.04
N GLU A 143 -23.28 2.72 5.11
CA GLU A 143 -23.24 1.99 6.37
C GLU A 143 -21.79 1.83 6.84
N HIS A 144 -21.61 2.02 8.15
CA HIS A 144 -20.34 1.80 8.83
C HIS A 144 -20.07 0.30 8.99
N ASP A 145 -18.83 -0.11 8.73
CA ASP A 145 -18.31 -1.45 9.02
C ASP A 145 -16.84 -1.35 9.44
N LEU A 146 -16.31 -2.43 10.03
CA LEU A 146 -14.91 -2.51 10.43
C LEU A 146 -14.04 -2.97 9.28
N TYR A 147 -13.06 -2.15 8.91
CA TYR A 147 -12.07 -2.42 7.89
C TYR A 147 -10.69 -2.66 8.51
N VAL A 148 -9.99 -3.68 8.02
CA VAL A 148 -8.58 -3.89 8.33
C VAL A 148 -7.75 -3.12 7.31
N MET A 149 -6.85 -2.29 7.82
CA MET A 149 -5.89 -1.51 7.05
C MET A 149 -4.49 -2.11 7.16
N ALA A 150 -3.87 -2.39 6.02
CA ALA A 150 -2.47 -2.83 5.95
C ALA A 150 -1.72 -2.22 4.76
N PRO A 151 -0.54 -1.60 4.98
CA PRO A 151 0.34 -1.19 3.89
C PRO A 151 1.08 -2.40 3.31
N CYS A 152 1.20 -2.44 2.00
CA CYS A 152 1.84 -3.53 1.27
C CYS A 152 2.49 -3.01 -0.03
N CYS A 153 3.34 -3.83 -0.62
CA CYS A 153 3.92 -3.55 -1.92
C CYS A 153 4.21 -4.87 -2.63
N GLU A 154 3.70 -5.02 -3.85
CA GLU A 154 4.04 -6.18 -4.67
C GLU A 154 5.47 -6.07 -5.22
N PRO A 155 6.33 -7.08 -4.98
CA PRO A 155 7.68 -7.10 -5.52
C PRO A 155 7.66 -7.34 -7.04
N LYS A 156 8.81 -7.20 -7.72
CA LYS A 156 8.87 -7.07 -9.20
C LYS A 156 8.43 -8.36 -9.89
N GLU A 157 8.62 -9.47 -9.20
CA GLU A 157 8.24 -10.81 -9.57
C GLU A 157 6.71 -10.97 -9.68
N LEU A 158 5.95 -10.15 -8.93
CA LEU A 158 4.49 -10.20 -8.88
C LEU A 158 3.83 -9.06 -9.67
N SER A 159 4.44 -7.88 -9.70
CA SER A 159 3.91 -6.73 -10.43
C SER A 159 5.01 -5.87 -11.04
N ARG A 160 4.80 -5.46 -12.30
CA ARG A 160 5.67 -4.51 -13.00
C ARG A 160 5.58 -3.10 -12.43
N HIS A 161 4.40 -2.73 -11.91
CA HIS A 161 4.16 -1.44 -11.25
C HIS A 161 4.11 -1.67 -9.74
N GLN A 162 4.96 -0.98 -9.00
CA GLN A 162 5.18 -1.25 -7.57
C GLN A 162 4.80 -0.06 -6.70
N PRO A 163 3.54 0.41 -6.70
CA PRO A 163 3.12 1.40 -5.75
C PRO A 163 3.13 0.82 -4.34
N ILE A 164 3.21 1.69 -3.34
CA ILE A 164 2.84 1.29 -1.98
C ILE A 164 1.32 1.34 -1.91
N SER A 165 0.71 0.20 -1.64
CA SER A 165 -0.75 0.06 -1.59
C SER A 165 -1.19 -0.07 -0.14
N ILE A 166 -2.18 0.72 0.25
CA ILE A 166 -2.91 0.54 1.51
C ILE A 166 -4.11 -0.34 1.18
N ILE A 167 -4.11 -1.58 1.66
CA ILE A 167 -5.25 -2.48 1.58
C ILE A 167 -6.27 -2.01 2.62
N LEU A 168 -7.51 -1.85 2.17
CA LEU A 168 -8.69 -1.80 3.02
C LEU A 168 -9.58 -2.97 2.66
N ILE A 169 -9.94 -3.80 3.63
CA ILE A 169 -10.85 -4.93 3.46
C ILE A 169 -11.70 -5.06 4.71
N ARG A 170 -12.99 -5.37 4.54
CA ARG A 170 -13.87 -5.63 5.69
C ARG A 170 -13.30 -6.77 6.54
N LYS A 171 -13.29 -6.59 7.86
CA LYS A 171 -12.78 -7.60 8.81
C LYS A 171 -13.42 -8.96 8.56
N LYS A 172 -14.75 -9.02 8.43
CA LYS A 172 -15.48 -10.27 8.16
C LYS A 172 -15.04 -10.97 6.88
N HIS A 173 -14.71 -10.20 5.82
CA HIS A 173 -14.27 -10.76 4.55
C HIS A 173 -12.81 -11.22 4.60
N LEU A 174 -11.93 -10.50 5.31
CA LEU A 174 -10.53 -10.89 5.45
C LEU A 174 -10.41 -12.30 6.05
N LEU A 175 -11.21 -12.62 7.07
CA LEU A 175 -11.18 -13.92 7.73
C LEU A 175 -11.56 -15.09 6.81
N MET A 176 -12.21 -14.83 5.68
CA MET A 176 -12.55 -15.84 4.67
C MET A 176 -11.33 -16.30 3.85
N PHE A 177 -10.21 -15.57 3.90
CA PHE A 177 -8.99 -15.88 3.14
C PHE A 177 -8.03 -16.83 3.88
N ARG A 178 -8.47 -17.50 4.95
CA ARG A 178 -7.62 -18.42 5.74
C ARG A 178 -7.38 -19.76 5.05
N ASP A 179 -8.36 -20.26 4.30
CA ASP A 179 -8.30 -21.59 3.68
C ASP A 179 -7.96 -21.47 2.19
N TRP A 180 -6.81 -22.04 1.81
CA TRP A 180 -6.38 -22.08 0.41
C TRP A 180 -7.39 -22.74 -0.52
N LYS A 181 -8.12 -23.76 -0.07
CA LYS A 181 -9.10 -24.47 -0.91
C LYS A 181 -10.21 -23.55 -1.39
N ASP A 182 -10.66 -22.64 -0.52
CA ASP A 182 -11.66 -21.63 -0.86
C ASP A 182 -11.03 -20.54 -1.73
N VAL A 183 -9.86 -20.03 -1.29
CA VAL A 183 -9.15 -18.93 -1.92
C VAL A 183 -8.73 -19.26 -3.36
N ARG A 184 -8.35 -20.51 -3.65
CA ARG A 184 -7.97 -20.97 -4.99
C ARG A 184 -9.09 -20.80 -6.02
N MET A 185 -10.35 -20.82 -5.57
CA MET A 185 -11.52 -20.73 -6.45
C MET A 185 -11.98 -19.29 -6.71
N VAL A 186 -11.35 -18.31 -6.06
CA VAL A 186 -11.69 -16.89 -6.21
C VAL A 186 -11.48 -16.42 -7.65
N LYS A 187 -12.45 -15.63 -8.12
CA LYS A 187 -12.42 -14.94 -9.41
C LYS A 187 -12.09 -13.47 -9.20
N VAL A 188 -11.49 -12.89 -10.23
CA VAL A 188 -11.00 -11.52 -10.21
C VAL A 188 -11.33 -10.81 -11.52
N GLU A 189 -11.26 -9.48 -11.53
CA GLU A 189 -11.47 -8.68 -12.74
C GLU A 189 -10.23 -8.73 -13.64
N HIS A 190 -9.04 -8.69 -13.03
CA HIS A 190 -7.77 -8.69 -13.75
C HIS A 190 -6.90 -9.89 -13.35
N SER A 191 -6.36 -10.59 -14.34
CA SER A 191 -5.58 -11.83 -14.13
C SER A 191 -4.30 -11.64 -13.29
N ASN A 192 -3.83 -10.41 -13.13
CA ASN A 192 -2.66 -10.07 -12.32
C ASN A 192 -3.01 -9.90 -10.83
N GLU A 193 -4.29 -9.91 -10.46
CA GLU A 193 -4.76 -9.73 -9.07
C GLU A 193 -4.55 -10.99 -8.21
N GLY A 194 -4.08 -12.11 -8.78
CA GLY A 194 -3.71 -13.30 -8.02
C GLY A 194 -2.68 -13.04 -6.91
N ALA A 195 -1.70 -12.16 -7.16
CA ALA A 195 -0.76 -11.70 -6.15
C ALA A 195 -1.45 -11.04 -4.95
N ARG A 196 -2.54 -10.30 -5.22
CA ARG A 196 -3.30 -9.63 -4.19
C ARG A 196 -4.10 -10.62 -3.35
N ILE A 197 -4.65 -11.66 -3.96
CA ILE A 197 -5.32 -12.73 -3.23
C ILE A 197 -4.37 -13.44 -2.26
N LEU A 198 -3.14 -13.75 -2.70
CA LEU A 198 -2.12 -14.31 -1.80
C LEU A 198 -1.74 -13.34 -0.67
N THR A 199 -1.71 -12.04 -0.96
CA THR A 199 -1.49 -11.03 0.08
C THR A 199 -2.63 -10.99 1.10
N LEU A 200 -3.88 -11.09 0.67
CA LEU A 200 -5.04 -11.14 1.59
C LEU A 200 -5.01 -12.39 2.47
N MET A 201 -4.58 -13.53 1.93
CA MET A 201 -4.39 -14.75 2.71
C MET A 201 -3.30 -14.57 3.78
N GLN A 202 -2.14 -14.02 3.43
CA GLN A 202 -1.09 -13.71 4.40
C GLN A 202 -1.55 -12.70 5.44
N MET A 203 -2.32 -11.69 5.02
CA MET A 203 -2.89 -10.68 5.89
C MET A 203 -3.87 -11.30 6.89
N ALA A 204 -4.73 -12.24 6.46
CA ALA A 204 -5.66 -12.94 7.33
C ALA A 204 -4.93 -13.75 8.41
N LEU A 205 -3.92 -14.54 8.02
CA LEU A 205 -3.11 -15.34 8.94
C LEU A 205 -2.36 -14.47 9.96
N ARG A 206 -1.76 -13.36 9.51
CA ARG A 206 -1.07 -12.44 10.40
C ARG A 206 -2.02 -11.70 11.33
N PHE A 207 -3.18 -11.31 10.83
CA PHE A 207 -4.18 -10.61 11.62
C PHE A 207 -4.62 -11.47 12.79
N ASP A 208 -4.88 -12.76 12.56
CA ASP A 208 -5.26 -13.67 13.65
C ASP A 208 -4.16 -13.83 14.70
N ALA A 209 -2.93 -14.09 14.25
CA ALA A 209 -1.78 -14.23 15.15
C ALA A 209 -1.55 -12.95 15.98
N GLU A 210 -1.73 -11.78 15.35
CA GLU A 210 -1.63 -10.49 16.03
C GLU A 210 -2.75 -10.32 17.08
N GLN A 211 -4.01 -10.61 16.71
CA GLN A 211 -5.14 -10.48 17.63
C GLN A 211 -5.05 -11.44 18.82
N GLU A 212 -4.57 -12.67 18.60
CA GLU A 212 -4.31 -13.64 19.66
C GLU A 212 -3.24 -13.12 20.62
N ARG A 213 -2.10 -12.65 20.07
CA ARG A 213 -0.99 -12.10 20.84
C ARG A 213 -1.40 -10.88 21.67
N ILE A 214 -2.13 -9.93 21.08
CA ILE A 214 -2.66 -8.75 21.77
C ILE A 214 -3.63 -9.17 22.88
N SER A 215 -4.49 -10.16 22.63
CA SER A 215 -5.44 -10.67 23.63
C SER A 215 -4.72 -11.30 24.83
N LEU A 216 -3.68 -12.10 24.59
CA LEU A 216 -2.85 -12.69 25.63
C LEU A 216 -2.13 -11.61 26.45
N MET A 217 -1.51 -10.62 25.81
CA MET A 217 -0.85 -9.51 26.51
C MET A 217 -1.82 -8.72 27.39
N ARG A 218 -3.05 -8.47 26.90
CA ARG A 218 -4.10 -7.80 27.68
C ARG A 218 -4.53 -8.65 28.88
N ALA A 219 -4.70 -9.96 28.70
CA ALA A 219 -5.02 -10.87 29.80
C ALA A 219 -3.92 -10.92 30.88
N GLU A 220 -2.66 -10.75 30.48
CA GLU A 220 -1.52 -10.63 31.38
C GLU A 220 -1.34 -9.23 32.01
N GLY A 221 -2.21 -8.28 31.70
CA GLY A 221 -2.12 -6.89 32.18
C GLY A 221 -0.96 -6.08 31.58
N LYS A 222 -0.35 -6.56 30.48
CA LYS A 222 0.73 -5.85 29.78
C LYS A 222 0.16 -4.77 28.87
N ARG A 223 0.92 -3.69 28.70
CA ARG A 223 0.64 -2.67 27.70
C ARG A 223 0.94 -3.23 26.31
N VAL A 224 0.06 -2.95 25.34
CA VAL A 224 0.17 -3.40 23.94
C VAL A 224 0.71 -2.30 23.02
N THR A 225 1.52 -1.40 23.56
CA THR A 225 2.03 -0.25 22.83
C THR A 225 2.97 -0.71 21.72
N TYR A 226 2.70 -0.28 20.50
CA TYR A 226 3.49 -0.59 19.30
C TYR A 226 3.43 -2.05 18.81
N GLU A 227 2.43 -2.80 19.27
CA GLU A 227 2.27 -4.21 18.92
C GLU A 227 1.40 -4.44 17.69
N GLU A 228 0.62 -3.42 17.30
CA GLU A 228 -0.26 -3.44 16.15
C GLU A 228 0.54 -3.18 14.87
N THR A 229 0.46 -4.11 13.92
CA THR A 229 1.04 -3.98 12.58
C THR A 229 -0.03 -3.75 11.51
N MET A 230 -1.30 -3.90 11.88
CA MET A 230 -2.49 -3.59 11.09
C MET A 230 -3.49 -2.82 11.94
N TYR A 231 -4.22 -1.88 11.35
CA TYR A 231 -5.23 -1.09 12.08
C TYR A 231 -6.64 -1.53 11.72
N LEU A 232 -7.53 -1.46 12.72
CA LEU A 232 -8.97 -1.57 12.52
C LEU A 232 -9.55 -0.16 12.44
N LEU A 233 -10.23 0.13 11.33
CA LEU A 233 -10.86 1.41 11.06
C LEU A 233 -12.37 1.21 10.94
N ASP A 234 -13.14 2.05 11.62
CA ASP A 234 -14.58 2.16 11.43
C ASP A 234 -14.85 3.17 10.30
N LEU A 235 -15.29 2.68 9.14
CA LEU A 235 -15.44 3.48 7.92
C LEU A 235 -16.80 3.24 7.26
N ALA A 236 -17.39 4.30 6.70
CA ALA A 236 -18.57 4.26 5.84
C ALA A 236 -18.16 4.30 4.36
N LEU A 237 -18.00 3.12 3.74
CA LEU A 237 -17.53 2.98 2.35
C LEU A 237 -18.61 2.38 1.45
N ASP A 238 -18.62 2.80 0.18
CA ASP A 238 -19.46 2.16 -0.84
C ASP A 238 -18.96 0.75 -1.12
N ASP A 239 -19.76 -0.25 -0.73
CA ASP A 239 -19.47 -1.66 -0.98
C ASP A 239 -20.21 -2.22 -2.19
N ARG A 240 -21.01 -1.39 -2.88
CA ARG A 240 -21.77 -1.82 -4.04
C ARG A 240 -20.81 -2.14 -5.17
N THR A 241 -21.05 -3.28 -5.81
CA THR A 241 -20.28 -3.73 -6.97
C THR A 241 -21.12 -3.57 -8.24
N ALA A 242 -20.46 -3.11 -9.31
CA ALA A 242 -21.04 -3.16 -10.64
C ALA A 242 -20.78 -4.55 -11.24
N SER A 243 -21.71 -5.04 -12.06
CA SER A 243 -21.49 -6.28 -12.81
C SER A 243 -20.44 -6.04 -13.90
N LEU A 244 -19.19 -6.41 -13.59
CA LEU A 244 -18.07 -6.43 -14.53
C LEU A 244 -17.66 -7.88 -14.81
N PRO A 245 -17.13 -8.19 -16.00
CA PRO A 245 -16.62 -9.52 -16.32
C PRO A 245 -15.59 -10.01 -15.30
N ILE A 246 -15.79 -11.21 -14.79
CA ILE A 246 -14.91 -11.89 -13.85
C ILE A 246 -14.27 -13.11 -14.52
N LYS A 247 -13.10 -13.52 -14.03
CA LYS A 247 -12.39 -14.69 -14.56
C LYS A 247 -11.57 -15.40 -13.48
N PRO A 248 -11.28 -16.70 -13.64
CA PRO A 248 -10.39 -17.40 -12.75
C PRO A 248 -8.97 -16.83 -12.80
N ILE A 249 -8.26 -16.96 -11.68
CA ILE A 249 -6.86 -16.57 -11.59
C ILE A 249 -5.99 -17.62 -12.29
N PRO A 250 -5.06 -17.22 -13.18
CA PRO A 250 -4.13 -18.16 -13.82
C PRO A 250 -3.00 -18.54 -12.85
N TRP A 251 -3.30 -19.41 -11.87
CA TRP A 251 -2.39 -19.77 -10.77
C TRP A 251 -1.01 -20.28 -11.21
N GLY A 252 -0.89 -20.86 -12.40
CA GLY A 252 0.41 -21.26 -12.97
C GLY A 252 1.42 -20.12 -13.09
N ARG A 253 0.99 -18.84 -13.14
CA ARG A 253 1.90 -17.68 -13.09
C ARG A 253 2.57 -17.49 -11.73
N PHE A 254 1.96 -18.04 -10.68
CA PHE A 254 2.37 -17.88 -9.29
C PHE A 254 2.95 -19.18 -8.70
N GLU A 255 3.17 -20.21 -9.51
CA GLU A 255 3.61 -21.55 -9.10
C GLU A 255 4.77 -21.51 -8.09
N LYS A 256 5.83 -20.74 -8.38
CA LYS A 256 6.99 -20.60 -7.47
C LYS A 256 6.59 -20.07 -6.08
N VAL A 257 5.65 -19.12 -6.04
CA VAL A 257 5.16 -18.55 -4.79
C VAL A 257 4.27 -19.54 -4.05
N LEU A 258 3.37 -20.22 -4.77
CA LEU A 258 2.50 -21.25 -4.21
C LEU A 258 3.31 -22.39 -3.56
N LEU A 259 4.35 -22.88 -4.24
CA LEU A 259 5.28 -23.87 -3.70
C LEU A 259 5.99 -23.36 -2.44
N SER A 260 6.52 -22.13 -2.47
CA SER A 260 7.20 -21.55 -1.30
C SER A 260 6.29 -21.29 -0.09
N LEU A 261 4.98 -21.18 -0.32
CA LEU A 261 3.96 -21.03 0.72
C LEU A 261 3.35 -22.39 1.14
N ASN A 262 3.83 -23.52 0.59
CA ASN A 262 3.28 -24.86 0.80
C ASN A 262 1.77 -24.97 0.48
N LEU A 263 1.33 -24.30 -0.60
CA LEU A 263 -0.06 -24.32 -1.05
C LEU A 263 -0.31 -25.30 -2.20
N GLU A 264 0.75 -25.70 -2.90
CA GLU A 264 0.78 -26.68 -4.00
C GLU A 264 2.01 -27.59 -3.89
#